data_AF-A0A926XNI6-F1
#
_entry.id   AF-A0A926XNI6-F1
#
_cell.length_a   1.000
_cell.length_b   1.000
_cell.length_c   1.000
_cell.angle_alpha   90.00
_cell.angle_beta   90.00
_cell.angle_gamma   90.00
#
_symmetry.space_group_name_H-M   'P 1'
#
loop_
_entity.id
_entity.type
_entity.pdbx_description
1 polymer ?
#
loop_
_entity_poly.entity_id
_entity_poly.type
_entity_poly.pdbx_seq_one_letter_code
_entity_poly.pdbx_strand_id
1 'polypeptide(L)'
;MSQSLTLELSEQVFVAIQRQAQAIGLSPAQLATTLLERQFTQAFKLLLNDSEQNAARARFERHFGALALGNSTDLDNESIDADLVREYGSTHEGE
;
A
#
# COMPACT_ATOMS: atom_id res chain seq x y z
N MET A 1 11.54 15.14 -25.07
CA MET A 1 12.99 15.38 -24.94
C MET A 1 13.61 14.06 -24.51
N SER A 2 14.50 13.47 -25.31
CA SER A 2 15.16 12.20 -24.96
C SER A 2 16.58 12.49 -24.52
N GLN A 3 17.01 11.89 -23.40
CA GLN A 3 18.37 11.99 -22.88
C GLN A 3 19.01 10.60 -22.86
N SER A 4 20.30 10.49 -23.19
CA SER A 4 21.05 9.25 -23.10
C SER A 4 21.89 9.21 -21.83
N LEU A 5 21.80 8.11 -21.10
CA LEU A 5 22.54 7.86 -19.86
C LEU A 5 23.29 6.53 -20.00
N THR A 6 24.59 6.54 -19.71
CA THR A 6 25.41 5.34 -19.64
C THR A 6 25.52 4.91 -18.18
N LEU A 7 25.23 3.64 -17.90
CA LEU A 7 25.22 3.08 -16.54
C LEU A 7 26.23 1.94 -16.45
N GLU A 8 27.09 1.98 -15.44
CA GLU A 8 27.91 0.84 -15.05
C GLU A 8 27.10 -0.03 -14.08
N LEU A 9 26.82 -1.26 -14.46
CA LEU A 9 26.04 -2.22 -13.68
C LEU A 9 26.92 -3.40 -13.30
N SER A 10 26.62 -4.05 -12.18
CA SER A 10 27.24 -5.35 -11.89
C SER A 10 26.82 -6.38 -12.94
N GLU A 11 27.73 -7.30 -13.25
CA GLU A 11 27.51 -8.38 -14.23
C GLU A 11 26.22 -9.15 -13.94
N GLN A 12 25.98 -9.48 -12.66
CA GLN A 12 24.80 -10.23 -12.23
C GLN A 12 23.50 -9.51 -12.56
N VAL A 13 23.46 -8.19 -12.35
CA VAL A 13 22.28 -7.37 -12.65
C VAL A 13 22.09 -7.24 -14.16
N PHE A 14 23.16 -7.04 -14.91
CA PHE A 14 23.09 -6.95 -16.37
C PHE A 14 22.54 -8.25 -16.98
N VAL A 15 23.04 -9.42 -16.54
CA VAL A 15 22.57 -10.73 -17.01
C VAL A 15 21.09 -10.95 -16.67
N ALA A 16 20.64 -10.52 -15.48
CA ALA A 16 19.24 -10.63 -15.09
C ALA A 16 18.33 -9.79 -16.01
N ILE A 17 18.70 -8.54 -16.29
CA ILE A 17 17.97 -7.66 -17.22
C ILE A 17 17.96 -8.28 -18.62
N GLN A 18 19.09 -8.80 -19.09
CA GLN A 18 19.19 -9.41 -20.41
C GLN A 18 18.24 -10.60 -20.57
N ARG A 19 18.22 -11.52 -19.59
CA ARG A 19 17.33 -12.70 -19.61
C ARG A 19 15.87 -12.29 -19.62
N GLN A 20 15.51 -11.32 -18.78
CA GLN A 20 14.14 -10.85 -18.68
C GLN A 20 13.70 -10.12 -19.96
N ALA A 21 14.58 -9.34 -20.58
CA ALA A 21 14.34 -8.67 -21.85
C ALA A 21 14.11 -9.67 -22.99
N GLN A 22 14.92 -10.73 -23.05
CA GLN A 22 14.73 -11.81 -24.03
C GLN A 22 13.37 -12.51 -23.86
N ALA A 23 12.95 -12.79 -22.63
CA ALA A 23 11.68 -13.47 -22.36
C ALA A 23 10.45 -12.68 -22.84
N ILE A 24 10.54 -11.35 -22.87
CA ILE A 24 9.47 -10.43 -23.28
C ILE A 24 9.69 -9.81 -24.67
N GLY A 25 10.74 -10.23 -25.39
CA GLY A 25 11.05 -9.75 -26.74
C GLY A 25 11.50 -8.28 -26.82
N LEU A 26 12.03 -7.71 -25.72
CA LEU A 26 12.55 -6.34 -25.67
C LEU A 26 14.08 -6.32 -25.70
N SER A 27 14.66 -5.19 -26.09
CA SER A 27 16.10 -4.99 -25.86
C SER A 27 16.39 -4.75 -24.38
N PRO A 28 17.58 -5.13 -23.87
CA PRO A 28 17.97 -4.84 -22.49
C PRO A 28 17.89 -3.35 -22.14
N ALA A 29 18.26 -2.47 -23.08
CA ALA A 29 18.18 -1.03 -22.90
C ALA A 29 16.73 -0.53 -22.76
N GLN A 30 15.81 -1.01 -23.59
CA GLN A 30 14.38 -0.64 -23.48
C GLN A 30 13.80 -1.11 -22.14
N LEU A 31 14.09 -2.35 -21.74
CA LEU A 31 13.62 -2.86 -20.45
C LEU A 31 14.19 -2.02 -19.30
N ALA A 32 15.48 -1.70 -19.32
CA ALA A 32 16.12 -0.86 -18.31
C ALA A 32 15.46 0.54 -18.24
N THR A 33 15.21 1.17 -19.39
CA THR A 33 14.50 2.46 -19.45
C THR A 33 13.10 2.36 -18.82
N THR A 34 12.31 1.35 -19.19
CA THR A 34 10.96 1.16 -18.62
C THR A 34 10.98 0.92 -17.12
N LEU A 35 11.95 0.14 -16.62
CA LEU A 35 12.12 -0.10 -15.19
C LEU A 35 12.48 1.18 -14.44
N LEU A 36 13.39 1.98 -14.99
CA LEU A 36 13.78 3.27 -14.42
C LEU A 36 12.60 4.25 -14.41
N GLU A 37 11.91 4.42 -15.55
CA GLU A 37 10.74 5.30 -15.65
C GLU A 37 9.65 4.91 -14.65
N ARG A 38 9.36 3.60 -14.52
CA ARG A 38 8.38 3.11 -13.55
C ARG A 38 8.80 3.39 -12.11
N GLN A 39 10.05 3.08 -11.75
CA GLN A 39 10.55 3.26 -10.40
C GLN A 39 10.55 4.74 -10.00
N PHE A 40 11.05 5.62 -10.88
CA PHE A 40 11.09 7.05 -10.59
C PHE A 40 9.70 7.67 -10.61
N THR A 41 8.80 7.27 -11.51
CA THR A 41 7.40 7.73 -11.48
C THR A 41 6.72 7.37 -10.16
N GLN A 42 6.96 6.16 -9.65
CA GLN A 42 6.43 5.74 -8.34
C GLN A 42 7.08 6.51 -7.19
N ALA A 43 8.40 6.71 -7.22
CA ALA A 43 9.11 7.50 -6.21
C ALA A 43 8.65 8.97 -6.19
N PHE A 44 8.44 9.59 -7.35
CA PHE A 44 7.93 10.95 -7.46
C PHE A 44 6.48 11.08 -6.98
N LYS A 45 5.65 10.05 -7.12
CA LYS A 45 4.31 10.03 -6.50
C LYS A 45 4.35 10.00 -4.97
N LEU A 46 5.41 9.46 -4.38
CA LEU A 46 5.61 9.40 -2.94
C LEU A 46 6.27 10.66 -2.37
N LEU A 47 6.98 11.42 -3.22
CA LEU A 47 7.43 12.78 -2.94
C LEU A 47 6.23 13.73 -3.06
N LEU A 48 5.25 13.59 -2.15
CA LEU A 48 4.19 14.58 -2.00
C LEU A 48 4.86 15.92 -1.71
N ASN A 49 4.43 16.97 -2.41
CA ASN A 49 4.84 18.31 -2.03
C ASN A 49 4.26 18.66 -0.64
N ASP A 50 4.89 19.58 0.08
CA ASP A 50 4.48 19.94 1.45
C ASP A 50 2.99 20.31 1.54
N SER A 51 2.43 20.90 0.48
CA SER A 51 1.01 21.26 0.38
C SER A 51 0.09 20.02 0.29
N GLU A 52 0.44 19.03 -0.52
CA GLU A 52 -0.30 17.77 -0.66
C GLU A 52 -0.19 16.93 0.61
N GLN A 53 0.96 16.94 1.26
CA GLN A 53 1.17 16.29 2.55
C GLN A 53 0.29 16.91 3.63
N ASN A 54 0.24 18.25 3.71
CA ASN A 54 -0.63 18.97 4.63
C ASN A 54 -2.12 18.74 4.34
N ALA A 55 -2.51 18.70 3.06
CA ALA A 55 -3.88 18.39 2.67
C ALA A 55 -4.27 16.94 3.01
N ALA A 56 -3.37 15.98 2.83
CA ALA A 56 -3.59 14.59 3.23
C ALA A 56 -3.72 14.46 4.74
N ARG A 57 -2.88 15.17 5.49
CA ARG A 57 -2.94 15.24 6.95
C ARG A 57 -4.25 15.86 7.43
N ALA A 58 -4.68 16.98 6.87
CA ALA A 58 -5.95 17.61 7.23
C ALA A 58 -7.17 16.71 6.92
N ARG A 59 -7.15 15.96 5.80
CA ARG A 59 -8.19 14.95 5.50
C ARG A 59 -8.21 13.83 6.52
N PHE A 60 -7.05 13.36 6.95
CA PHE A 60 -6.93 12.31 7.96
C PHE A 60 -7.38 12.82 9.34
N GLU A 61 -6.92 14.00 9.75
CA GLU A 61 -7.28 14.66 11.01
C GLU A 61 -8.78 14.99 11.09
N ARG A 62 -9.45 15.26 9.95
CA ARG A 62 -10.90 15.43 9.90
C ARG A 62 -11.68 14.23 10.44
N HIS A 63 -11.09 13.03 10.40
CA HIS A 63 -11.70 11.82 10.94
C HIS A 63 -11.28 11.51 12.38
N PHE A 64 -10.35 12.29 12.97
CA PHE A 64 -10.05 12.16 14.39
C PHE A 64 -11.25 12.53 15.25
N GLY A 65 -11.60 11.64 16.19
CA GLY A 65 -12.77 11.80 17.05
C GLY A 65 -14.12 11.52 16.38
N ALA A 66 -14.14 11.23 15.07
CA ALA A 66 -15.37 10.87 14.35
C ALA A 66 -15.65 9.37 14.45
N LEU A 67 -15.90 8.89 15.67
CA LEU A 67 -16.58 7.61 15.88
C LEU A 67 -18.08 7.90 15.80
N ALA A 68 -18.67 7.74 14.61
CA ALA A 68 -20.13 7.74 14.46
C ALA A 68 -20.69 6.38 14.93
N LEU A 69 -20.43 6.05 16.19
CA LEU A 69 -21.09 4.95 16.86
C LEU A 69 -22.30 5.57 17.55
N GLY A 70 -23.51 5.24 17.07
CA GLY A 70 -24.76 5.66 17.70
C GLY A 70 -24.93 5.15 19.14
N ASN A 71 -23.95 4.39 19.64
CA ASN A 71 -23.88 3.79 20.96
C ASN A 71 -22.50 4.09 21.57
N SER A 72 -22.43 4.25 22.89
CA SER A 72 -21.16 4.36 23.63
C SER A 72 -20.25 3.19 23.28
N THR A 73 -19.02 3.46 22.86
CA THR A 73 -17.96 2.44 22.80
C THR A 73 -17.42 2.28 24.20
N ASP A 74 -18.25 1.76 25.09
CA ASP A 74 -17.83 1.49 26.46
C ASP A 74 -17.03 0.18 26.48
N LEU A 75 -15.95 0.16 27.26
CA LEU A 75 -15.18 -1.05 27.54
C LEU A 75 -15.79 -1.79 28.74
N ASP A 76 -17.12 -1.80 28.82
CA ASP A 76 -17.85 -2.50 29.86
C ASP A 76 -17.78 -4.00 29.56
N ASN A 77 -16.72 -4.62 30.07
CA ASN A 77 -16.47 -6.04 29.93
C ASN A 77 -17.64 -6.88 30.45
N GLU A 78 -18.40 -6.41 31.45
CA GLU A 78 -19.54 -7.16 31.98
C GLU A 78 -20.69 -7.21 30.96
N SER A 79 -20.96 -6.11 30.27
CA SER A 79 -21.94 -6.06 29.16
C SER A 79 -21.48 -6.91 27.97
N ILE A 80 -20.19 -6.85 27.62
CA ILE A 80 -19.59 -7.67 26.56
C ILE A 80 -19.71 -9.16 26.88
N ASP A 81 -19.38 -9.56 28.11
CA ASP A 81 -19.48 -10.94 28.57
C ASP A 81 -20.94 -11.42 28.58
N ALA A 82 -21.90 -10.58 28.96
CA ALA A 82 -23.32 -10.90 28.91
C ALA A 82 -23.84 -11.10 27.48
N ASP A 83 -23.42 -10.24 26.53
CA ASP A 83 -23.75 -10.39 25.11
C ASP A 83 -23.11 -11.65 24.51
N LEU A 84 -21.87 -11.97 24.89
CA LEU A 84 -21.18 -13.21 24.49
C LEU A 84 -21.89 -14.46 25.02
N VAL A 85 -22.30 -14.45 26.29
CA VAL A 85 -23.07 -15.56 26.89
C VAL A 85 -24.45 -15.69 26.25
N ARG A 86 -25.11 -14.58 25.88
CA ARG A 86 -26.39 -14.64 25.17
C ARG A 86 -26.24 -15.28 23.79
N GLU A 87 -25.25 -14.86 23.03
CA GLU A 87 -25.04 -15.30 21.64
C GLU A 87 -24.45 -16.71 21.56
N TYR A 88 -23.54 -17.07 22.47
CA TYR A 88 -22.76 -18.32 22.40
C TYR A 88 -22.93 -19.25 23.60
N GLY A 89 -23.58 -18.81 24.67
CA GLY A 89 -23.84 -19.63 25.88
C GLY A 89 -25.06 -20.54 25.74
N SER A 90 -25.91 -20.30 24.74
CA SER A 90 -26.86 -21.31 24.29
C SER A 90 -26.11 -22.25 23.34
N THR A 91 -25.94 -23.50 23.73
CA THR A 91 -25.62 -24.55 22.76
C THR A 91 -26.70 -24.50 21.69
N HIS A 92 -26.35 -24.08 20.47
CA HIS A 92 -27.17 -24.28 19.28
C HIS A 92 -27.21 -25.80 18.96
N GLU A 93 -27.75 -26.58 19.90
CA GLU A 93 -28.19 -27.94 19.70
C GLU A 93 -29.71 -27.88 19.54
N GLY A 94 -30.18 -27.71 18.30
CA GLY A 94 -31.59 -27.92 17.97
C GLY A 94 -32.16 -26.94 16.95
N GLU A 95 -32.49 -27.50 15.79
CA GLU A 95 -33.55 -27.06 14.88
C GLU A 95 -34.90 -26.86 15.59
#